data_AF-A0AA87C7Q1-F1
#
_entry.id   AF-A0AA87C7Q1-F1
#
_cell.length_a   1.000
_cell.length_b   1.000
_cell.length_c   1.000
_cell.angle_alpha   90.00
_cell.angle_beta   90.00
_cell.angle_gamma   90.00
#
_symmetry.space_group_name_H-M   'P 1'
#
loop_
_entity.id
_entity.type
_entity.pdbx_description
1 polymer ?
#
loop_
_entity_poly.entity_id
_entity_poly.type
_entity_poly.pdbx_seq_one_letter_code
_entity_poly.pdbx_strand_id
1 'polypeptide(L)'
;MDRNKLSAPHQWDKVRDLTDAERTTPLNSIDDLVNNNFMTIHGNPGNGRYRPEDFTPKSAYVNVNMMAGIYGGNTSDGAPGSLSFKHNAFRMWGYYGYENGFISYVSNKYKAEADKNNHGLLSDKLIITKVSKVSKGNFSTLEEWKRHWYEEVLAKAKKGFEAIDIDGVHISNYDELRTLFAEAVQKDLDGMSDPKIKNHFKNTVDLKSKIFKALLKSPS
;
A
#
# COMPACT_ATOMS: atom_id res chain seq x y z
N MET A 1 -8.06 32.68 -11.54
CA MET A 1 -9.18 31.75 -11.28
C MET A 1 -8.64 30.61 -10.45
N ASP A 2 -9.15 30.47 -9.23
CA ASP A 2 -8.79 29.39 -8.32
C ASP A 2 -9.38 28.08 -8.86
N ARG A 3 -8.55 27.27 -9.54
CA ARG A 3 -9.03 26.17 -10.39
C ARG A 3 -9.46 24.93 -9.62
N ASN A 4 -9.13 24.79 -8.34
CA ASN A 4 -9.42 23.56 -7.58
C ASN A 4 -10.07 23.85 -6.23
N LYS A 5 -11.39 24.03 -6.26
CA LYS A 5 -12.27 23.96 -5.08
C LYS A 5 -12.60 22.49 -4.82
N LEU A 6 -11.70 21.70 -4.24
CA LEU A 6 -12.02 20.34 -3.80
C LEU A 6 -13.22 20.41 -2.85
N SER A 7 -14.38 19.97 -3.31
CA SER A 7 -15.58 19.90 -2.49
C SER A 7 -15.61 18.55 -1.78
N ALA A 8 -15.96 18.56 -0.49
CA ALA A 8 -16.35 17.33 0.17
C ALA A 8 -17.46 16.65 -0.67
N PRO A 9 -17.40 15.31 -0.86
CA PRO A 9 -16.60 14.34 -0.12
C PRO A 9 -15.33 13.85 -0.85
N HIS A 10 -14.89 14.53 -1.91
CA HIS A 10 -13.64 14.16 -2.60
C HIS A 10 -12.42 14.47 -1.72
N GLN A 11 -11.36 13.68 -1.87
CA GLN A 11 -10.13 13.83 -1.08
C GLN A 11 -8.88 13.96 -1.94
N TRP A 12 -7.90 14.67 -1.41
CA TRP A 12 -6.52 14.61 -1.89
C TRP A 12 -5.68 13.84 -0.88
N ASP A 13 -4.67 13.12 -1.35
CA ASP A 13 -3.72 12.52 -0.41
C ASP A 13 -2.80 13.61 0.12
N LYS A 14 -2.54 13.58 1.43
CA LYS A 14 -1.55 14.43 2.08
C LYS A 14 -0.51 13.55 2.74
N VAL A 15 0.65 13.44 2.11
CA VAL A 15 1.81 12.80 2.73
C VAL A 15 2.59 13.84 3.51
N ARG A 16 2.92 13.50 4.75
CA ARG A 16 3.63 14.36 5.69
C ARG A 16 4.37 13.50 6.70
N ASP A 17 5.32 14.12 7.39
CA ASP A 17 5.90 13.51 8.57
C ASP A 17 4.83 13.30 9.66
N LEU A 18 5.10 12.33 10.52
CA LEU A 18 4.30 12.08 11.72
C LEU A 18 4.38 13.28 12.67
N THR A 19 3.23 13.66 13.20
CA THR A 19 3.11 14.57 14.34
C THR A 19 3.68 13.94 15.61
N ASP A 20 3.96 14.74 16.64
CA ASP A 20 4.51 14.23 17.90
C ASP A 20 3.60 13.20 18.57
N ALA A 21 2.28 13.36 18.45
CA ALA A 21 1.29 12.40 18.94
C ALA A 21 1.36 11.07 18.15
N GLU A 22 1.45 11.13 16.82
CA GLU A 22 1.54 9.93 15.98
C GLU A 22 2.87 9.19 16.17
N ARG A 23 3.97 9.91 16.44
CA ARG A 23 5.30 9.31 16.70
C ARG A 23 5.33 8.45 17.95
N THR A 24 4.44 8.70 18.90
CA THR A 24 4.36 7.97 20.17
C THR A 24 3.24 6.92 20.16
N THR A 25 2.54 6.75 19.04
CA THR A 25 1.50 5.73 18.89
C THR A 25 2.12 4.34 19.00
N PRO A 26 1.67 3.49 19.95
CA PRO A 26 2.15 2.11 20.05
C PRO A 26 1.79 1.31 18.80
N LEU A 27 2.77 0.58 18.26
CA LEU A 27 2.60 -0.27 17.07
C LEU A 27 2.90 -1.72 17.45
N ASN A 28 1.84 -2.50 17.66
CA ASN A 28 1.95 -3.91 18.07
C ASN A 28 1.65 -4.87 16.92
N SER A 29 0.99 -4.38 15.87
CA SER A 29 0.50 -5.19 14.75
C SER A 29 0.50 -4.42 13.44
N ILE A 30 0.32 -5.16 12.33
CA ILE A 30 0.09 -4.57 11.01
C ILE A 30 -1.22 -3.76 10.98
N ASP A 31 -2.20 -4.14 11.79
CA ASP A 31 -3.49 -3.44 11.88
C ASP A 31 -3.32 -2.03 12.40
N ASP A 32 -2.39 -1.81 13.35
CA ASP A 32 -2.07 -0.48 13.85
C ASP A 32 -1.51 0.40 12.72
N LEU A 33 -0.67 -0.16 11.85
CA LEU A 33 -0.14 0.56 10.67
C LEU A 33 -1.25 0.91 9.67
N VAL A 34 -2.20 -0.01 9.44
CA VAL A 34 -3.34 0.20 8.54
C VAL A 34 -4.29 1.26 9.10
N ASN A 35 -4.69 1.12 10.37
CA ASN A 35 -5.67 1.99 11.03
C ASN A 35 -5.17 3.44 11.15
N ASN A 36 -3.87 3.63 11.34
CA ASN A 36 -3.26 4.95 11.41
C ASN A 36 -2.85 5.51 10.04
N ASN A 37 -3.17 4.82 8.95
CA ASN A 37 -2.79 5.19 7.58
C ASN A 37 -1.28 5.44 7.39
N PHE A 38 -0.46 4.66 8.07
CA PHE A 38 0.99 4.83 8.02
C PHE A 38 1.59 4.31 6.71
N MET A 39 2.75 4.88 6.38
CA MET A 39 3.59 4.40 5.31
C MET A 39 5.07 4.51 5.68
N THR A 40 5.91 3.69 5.07
CA THR A 40 7.36 3.77 5.27
C THR A 40 7.91 5.06 4.66
N ILE A 41 8.84 5.72 5.35
CA ILE A 41 9.61 6.84 4.76
C ILE A 41 10.45 6.35 3.57
N HIS A 42 10.96 5.11 3.63
CA HIS A 42 11.60 4.47 2.50
C HIS A 42 10.60 4.27 1.35
N GLY A 43 10.94 4.77 0.16
CA GLY A 43 10.10 4.69 -1.03
C GLY A 43 8.92 5.66 -1.03
N ASN A 44 8.79 6.54 -0.02
CA ASN A 44 7.82 7.61 0.01
C ASN A 44 8.04 8.57 -1.20
N PRO A 45 6.99 8.95 -1.95
CA PRO A 45 7.12 9.92 -3.05
C PRO A 45 7.50 11.34 -2.61
N GLY A 46 7.44 11.63 -1.31
CA GLY A 46 7.80 12.89 -0.66
C GLY A 46 6.63 13.51 0.09
N ASN A 47 6.91 14.43 1.01
CA ASN A 47 5.86 15.20 1.68
C ASN A 47 5.19 16.15 0.69
N GLY A 48 3.85 16.18 0.67
CA GLY A 48 3.10 16.95 -0.31
C GLY A 48 1.62 16.60 -0.37
N ARG A 49 0.90 17.31 -1.25
CA ARG A 49 -0.49 16.99 -1.61
C ARG A 49 -0.53 16.37 -3.00
N TYR A 50 -1.16 15.22 -3.12
CA TYR A 50 -1.24 14.44 -4.36
C TYR A 50 -2.66 14.51 -4.90
N ARG A 51 -2.83 15.25 -6.00
CA ARG A 51 -4.10 15.63 -6.59
C ARG A 51 -4.23 15.00 -7.98
N PRO A 52 -5.31 14.25 -8.27
CA PRO A 52 -5.52 13.64 -9.58
C PRO A 52 -5.54 14.63 -10.75
N GLU A 53 -5.98 15.86 -10.50
CA GLU A 53 -6.21 16.88 -11.51
C GLU A 53 -5.01 17.84 -11.73
N ASP A 54 -3.94 17.70 -10.96
CA ASP A 54 -2.83 18.64 -10.96
C ASP A 54 -1.64 18.14 -11.80
N PHE A 55 -1.18 19.01 -12.70
CA PHE A 55 -0.02 18.78 -13.56
C PHE A 55 1.32 19.13 -12.88
N THR A 56 1.32 19.58 -11.62
CA THR A 56 2.57 19.75 -10.87
C THR A 56 3.37 18.43 -10.83
N PRO A 57 4.71 18.51 -10.91
CA PRO A 57 5.55 17.32 -10.86
C PRO A 57 5.23 16.46 -9.63
N LYS A 58 5.02 15.17 -9.85
CA LYS A 58 4.74 14.16 -8.81
C LYS A 58 3.38 14.29 -8.10
N SER A 59 2.42 15.07 -8.62
CA SER A 59 1.04 15.11 -8.09
C SER A 59 0.15 14.06 -8.78
N ALA A 60 -0.46 14.36 -9.94
CA ALA A 60 -1.24 13.36 -10.70
C ALA A 60 -0.37 12.20 -11.22
N TYR A 61 0.86 12.50 -11.64
CA TYR A 61 1.83 11.52 -12.17
C TYR A 61 2.77 10.96 -11.10
N VAL A 62 2.32 10.85 -9.84
CA VAL A 62 3.11 10.22 -8.77
C VAL A 62 3.46 8.77 -9.13
N ASN A 63 4.72 8.39 -8.94
CA ASN A 63 5.17 7.01 -9.04
C ASN A 63 5.11 6.36 -7.66
N VAL A 64 4.44 5.21 -7.58
CA VAL A 64 4.38 4.42 -6.34
C VAL A 64 5.54 3.43 -6.37
N ASN A 65 6.47 3.56 -5.43
CA ASN A 65 7.59 2.63 -5.34
C ASN A 65 7.08 1.25 -4.90
N MET A 66 7.42 0.20 -5.64
CA MET A 66 7.00 -1.18 -5.36
C MET A 66 7.45 -1.67 -3.97
N MET A 67 8.55 -1.12 -3.45
CA MET A 67 9.13 -1.48 -2.15
C MET A 67 8.63 -0.62 -0.99
N ALA A 68 7.81 0.40 -1.26
CA ALA A 68 7.19 1.23 -0.23
C ALA A 68 6.09 0.45 0.48
N GLY A 69 6.13 0.45 1.82
CA GLY A 69 5.03 -0.06 2.64
C GLY A 69 3.99 1.05 2.80
N ILE A 70 2.97 1.08 1.94
CA ILE A 70 1.79 1.93 2.12
C ILE A 70 0.70 1.05 2.75
N TYR A 71 0.53 1.17 4.07
CA TYR A 71 -0.34 0.27 4.85
C TYR A 71 -1.79 0.77 4.84
N GLY A 72 -1.98 2.08 5.00
CA GLY A 72 -3.29 2.73 4.99
C GLY A 72 -4.11 2.51 3.72
N GLY A 73 -5.42 2.33 3.87
CA GLY A 73 -6.36 2.32 2.76
C GLY A 73 -6.65 3.73 2.23
N ASN A 74 -6.70 4.70 3.16
CA ASN A 74 -7.18 6.05 2.96
C ASN A 74 -8.55 6.06 2.25
N THR A 75 -9.53 5.29 2.74
CA THR A 75 -10.85 5.16 2.09
C THR A 75 -11.55 6.50 1.91
N SER A 76 -11.85 6.86 0.66
CA SER A 76 -12.65 8.05 0.32
C SER A 76 -14.16 7.78 0.34
N ASP A 77 -14.92 8.75 0.84
CA ASP A 77 -16.38 8.88 0.61
C ASP A 77 -16.71 9.52 -0.76
N GLY A 78 -15.71 10.01 -1.47
CA GLY A 78 -15.79 10.54 -2.84
C GLY A 78 -14.65 9.99 -3.70
N ALA A 79 -14.05 10.84 -4.53
CA ALA A 79 -12.91 10.42 -5.34
C ALA A 79 -11.61 10.42 -4.49
N PRO A 80 -10.76 9.38 -4.59
CA PRO A 80 -9.47 9.32 -3.90
C PRO A 80 -8.44 10.28 -4.52
N GLY A 81 -7.38 10.56 -3.75
CA GLY A 81 -6.19 11.24 -4.26
C GLY A 81 -5.36 10.33 -5.19
N SER A 82 -4.41 10.92 -5.92
CA SER A 82 -3.66 10.19 -6.97
C SER A 82 -2.71 9.11 -6.46
N LEU A 83 -2.17 9.25 -5.24
CA LEU A 83 -1.27 8.27 -4.65
C LEU A 83 -2.07 7.05 -4.17
N SER A 84 -3.13 7.28 -3.39
CA SER A 84 -3.99 6.21 -2.90
C SER A 84 -4.70 5.51 -4.04
N PHE A 85 -5.21 6.26 -5.03
CA PHE A 85 -5.84 5.69 -6.23
C PHE A 85 -4.91 4.69 -6.92
N LYS A 86 -3.68 5.10 -7.28
CA LYS A 86 -2.73 4.21 -7.96
C LYS A 86 -2.37 3.00 -7.10
N HIS A 87 -2.05 3.23 -5.83
CA HIS A 87 -1.66 2.14 -4.94
C HIS A 87 -2.79 1.12 -4.77
N ASN A 88 -4.00 1.58 -4.45
CA ASN A 88 -5.15 0.72 -4.21
C ASN A 88 -5.62 0.02 -5.49
N ALA A 89 -5.53 0.66 -6.66
CA ALA A 89 -5.83 0.02 -7.95
C ALA A 89 -4.97 -1.24 -8.18
N PHE A 90 -3.64 -1.14 -7.96
CA PHE A 90 -2.75 -2.30 -8.12
C PHE A 90 -2.99 -3.37 -7.05
N ARG A 91 -3.34 -2.99 -5.82
CA ARG A 91 -3.70 -3.96 -4.77
C ARG A 91 -5.01 -4.69 -5.10
N MET A 92 -6.01 -3.96 -5.58
CA MET A 92 -7.28 -4.53 -6.03
C MET A 92 -7.07 -5.49 -7.18
N TRP A 93 -6.21 -5.15 -8.14
CA TRP A 93 -5.83 -6.06 -9.21
C TRP A 93 -5.19 -7.34 -8.67
N GLY A 94 -4.18 -7.24 -7.80
CA GLY A 94 -3.50 -8.41 -7.26
C GLY A 94 -4.39 -9.33 -6.42
N TYR A 95 -5.44 -8.80 -5.79
CA TYR A 95 -6.32 -9.56 -4.91
C TYR A 95 -7.59 -10.09 -5.60
N TYR A 96 -8.29 -9.25 -6.36
CA TYR A 96 -9.57 -9.57 -7.00
C TYR A 96 -9.42 -9.83 -8.51
N GLY A 97 -8.23 -9.72 -9.09
CA GLY A 97 -7.99 -9.89 -10.52
C GLY A 97 -8.30 -8.65 -11.34
N TYR A 98 -8.08 -8.75 -12.66
CA TYR A 98 -8.19 -7.60 -13.57
C TYR A 98 -9.62 -7.07 -13.69
N GLU A 99 -10.57 -7.93 -14.03
CA GLU A 99 -11.96 -7.52 -14.28
C GLU A 99 -12.72 -7.15 -12.98
N ASN A 100 -12.59 -7.99 -11.94
CA ASN A 100 -13.33 -7.79 -10.70
C ASN A 100 -12.64 -6.79 -9.77
N GLY A 101 -11.31 -6.71 -9.77
CA GLY A 101 -10.55 -5.75 -8.97
C GLY A 101 -10.25 -4.46 -9.71
N PHE A 102 -9.31 -4.52 -10.66
CA PHE A 102 -8.76 -3.34 -11.31
C PHE A 102 -9.83 -2.53 -12.04
N ILE A 103 -10.56 -3.14 -12.98
CA ILE A 103 -11.59 -2.44 -13.77
C ILE A 103 -12.69 -1.88 -12.87
N SER A 104 -13.12 -2.62 -11.86
CA SER A 104 -14.11 -2.13 -10.89
C SER A 104 -13.66 -0.87 -10.14
N TYR A 105 -12.35 -0.69 -9.92
CA TYR A 105 -11.79 0.43 -9.17
C TYR A 105 -11.45 1.64 -10.05
N VAL A 106 -10.92 1.41 -11.26
CA VAL A 106 -10.41 2.50 -12.11
C VAL A 106 -11.42 3.04 -13.13
N SER A 107 -12.60 2.42 -13.25
CA SER A 107 -13.60 2.75 -14.26
C SER A 107 -14.92 3.25 -13.66
N ASN A 108 -15.84 3.64 -14.54
CA ASN A 108 -17.20 4.02 -14.18
C ASN A 108 -18.17 2.82 -14.05
N LYS A 109 -17.66 1.59 -13.88
CA LYS A 109 -18.45 0.34 -13.81
C LYS A 109 -19.67 0.43 -12.88
N TYR A 110 -19.55 1.14 -11.75
CA TYR A 110 -20.62 1.30 -10.77
C TYR A 110 -21.34 2.65 -10.84
N LYS A 111 -21.26 3.38 -11.96
CA LYS A 111 -21.86 4.72 -12.06
C LYS A 111 -23.37 4.72 -11.82
N ALA A 112 -24.10 3.78 -12.42
CA ALA A 112 -25.56 3.69 -12.23
C ALA A 112 -25.93 3.44 -10.76
N GLU A 113 -25.14 2.64 -10.05
CA GLU A 113 -25.32 2.43 -8.61
C GLU A 113 -25.01 3.69 -7.82
N ALA A 114 -23.90 4.38 -8.14
CA ALA A 114 -23.52 5.62 -7.50
C ALA A 114 -24.61 6.69 -7.65
N ASP A 115 -25.14 6.85 -8.86
CA ASP A 115 -26.22 7.80 -9.16
C ASP A 115 -27.49 7.49 -8.35
N LYS A 116 -27.78 6.20 -8.08
CA LYS A 116 -28.96 5.77 -7.33
C LYS A 116 -28.79 5.85 -5.81
N ASN A 117 -27.64 5.39 -5.29
CA ASN A 117 -27.47 5.05 -3.87
C ASN A 117 -26.30 5.78 -3.19
N ASN A 118 -25.52 6.59 -3.92
CA ASN A 118 -24.35 7.28 -3.37
C ASN A 118 -24.19 8.70 -3.94
N HIS A 119 -25.30 9.38 -4.23
CA HIS A 119 -25.33 10.78 -4.70
C HIS A 119 -24.47 11.04 -5.95
N GLY A 120 -24.33 10.05 -6.84
CA GLY A 120 -23.50 10.13 -8.05
C GLY A 120 -22.00 9.98 -7.80
N LEU A 121 -21.56 9.66 -6.59
CA LEU A 121 -20.16 9.57 -6.21
C LEU A 121 -19.63 8.14 -6.37
N LEU A 122 -18.60 7.98 -7.19
CA LEU A 122 -17.83 6.74 -7.28
C LEU A 122 -16.78 6.72 -6.18
N SER A 123 -17.19 6.33 -4.98
CA SER A 123 -16.33 6.32 -3.81
C SER A 123 -15.59 5.01 -3.60
N ASP A 124 -14.45 5.06 -2.90
CA ASP A 124 -13.74 3.85 -2.48
C ASP A 124 -14.67 2.94 -1.67
N LYS A 125 -15.46 3.53 -0.77
CA LYS A 125 -16.46 2.84 0.06
C LYS A 125 -17.50 2.09 -0.75
N LEU A 126 -18.04 2.71 -1.80
CA LEU A 126 -18.97 2.06 -2.73
C LEU A 126 -18.28 0.90 -3.46
N ILE A 127 -17.10 1.16 -4.03
CA ILE A 127 -16.39 0.20 -4.86
C ILE A 127 -15.97 -1.02 -4.04
N ILE A 128 -15.35 -0.86 -2.87
CA ILE A 128 -14.92 -1.99 -2.03
C ILE A 128 -16.11 -2.83 -1.58
N THR A 129 -17.22 -2.18 -1.23
CA THR A 129 -18.46 -2.87 -0.86
C THR A 129 -18.98 -3.72 -2.02
N LYS A 130 -18.95 -3.20 -3.25
CA LYS A 130 -19.43 -3.93 -4.43
C LYS A 130 -18.48 -5.08 -4.80
N VAL A 131 -17.18 -4.81 -4.92
CA VAL A 131 -16.18 -5.78 -5.36
C VAL A 131 -16.07 -6.94 -4.38
N SER A 132 -16.03 -6.66 -3.07
CA SER A 132 -15.91 -7.72 -2.06
C SER A 132 -17.13 -8.64 -2.05
N LYS A 133 -18.35 -8.10 -2.10
CA LYS A 133 -19.60 -8.88 -2.09
C LYS A 133 -19.75 -9.86 -3.25
N VAL A 134 -19.27 -9.49 -4.45
CA VAL A 134 -19.38 -10.36 -5.64
C VAL A 134 -18.19 -11.27 -5.83
N SER A 135 -17.13 -11.08 -5.04
CA SER A 135 -15.88 -11.84 -5.17
C SER A 135 -15.55 -12.57 -3.88
N LYS A 136 -14.88 -11.88 -2.94
CA LYS A 136 -14.34 -12.45 -1.72
C LYS A 136 -14.43 -11.47 -0.57
N GLY A 137 -15.09 -11.89 0.50
CA GLY A 137 -15.29 -11.08 1.71
C GLY A 137 -16.51 -10.16 1.64
N ASN A 138 -16.61 -9.26 2.60
CA ASN A 138 -17.66 -8.26 2.68
C ASN A 138 -17.13 -7.07 3.49
N PHE A 139 -16.39 -6.19 2.82
CA PHE A 139 -15.67 -5.09 3.45
C PHE A 139 -16.37 -3.76 3.14
N SER A 140 -16.46 -2.91 4.15
CA SER A 140 -17.04 -1.58 4.04
C SER A 140 -15.98 -0.50 3.81
N THR A 141 -14.72 -0.77 4.13
CA THR A 141 -13.60 0.15 3.88
C THR A 141 -12.38 -0.58 3.33
N LEU A 142 -11.48 0.17 2.71
CA LEU A 142 -10.19 -0.35 2.26
C LEU A 142 -9.32 -0.78 3.43
N GLU A 143 -9.43 -0.15 4.60
CA GLU A 143 -8.71 -0.54 5.81
C GLU A 143 -9.17 -1.93 6.30
N GLU A 144 -10.49 -2.17 6.37
CA GLU A 144 -11.04 -3.49 6.72
C GLU A 144 -10.52 -4.58 5.78
N TRP A 145 -10.58 -4.32 4.47
CA TRP A 145 -10.05 -5.24 3.48
C TRP A 145 -8.53 -5.45 3.60
N LYS A 146 -7.75 -4.38 3.84
CA LYS A 146 -6.29 -4.49 3.94
C LYS A 146 -5.84 -5.30 5.16
N ARG A 147 -6.49 -5.13 6.32
CA ARG A 147 -6.21 -5.97 7.51
C ARG A 147 -6.40 -7.45 7.17
N HIS A 148 -7.57 -7.79 6.61
CA HIS A 148 -7.85 -9.15 6.17
C HIS A 148 -6.84 -9.65 5.12
N TRP A 149 -6.51 -8.82 4.14
CA TRP A 149 -5.53 -9.16 3.12
C TRP A 149 -4.14 -9.48 3.71
N TYR A 150 -3.67 -8.70 4.69
CA TYR A 150 -2.41 -8.98 5.39
C TYR A 150 -2.45 -10.28 6.19
N GLU A 151 -3.56 -10.60 6.85
CA GLU A 151 -3.76 -11.90 7.51
C GLU A 151 -3.65 -13.05 6.51
N GLU A 152 -4.29 -12.93 5.34
CA GLU A 152 -4.22 -13.95 4.29
C GLU A 152 -2.82 -14.09 3.70
N VAL A 153 -2.09 -12.99 3.51
CA VAL A 153 -0.70 -13.00 3.06
C VAL A 153 0.17 -13.73 4.08
N LEU A 154 0.03 -13.42 5.37
CA LEU A 154 0.76 -14.10 6.44
C LEU A 154 0.44 -15.59 6.49
N ALA A 155 -0.86 -15.94 6.42
CA ALA A 155 -1.30 -17.34 6.43
C ALA A 155 -0.75 -18.12 5.23
N LYS A 156 -0.73 -17.52 4.04
CA LYS A 156 -0.11 -18.12 2.85
C LYS A 156 1.39 -18.29 3.02
N ALA A 157 2.10 -17.25 3.47
CA ALA A 157 3.54 -17.32 3.68
C ALA A 157 3.93 -18.40 4.71
N LYS A 158 3.14 -18.57 5.79
CA LYS A 158 3.33 -19.64 6.78
C LYS A 158 3.03 -21.04 6.28
N LYS A 159 2.18 -21.20 5.26
CA LYS A 159 1.96 -22.50 4.60
C LYS A 159 3.15 -22.94 3.77
N GLY A 160 4.02 -22.01 3.38
CA GLY A 160 5.21 -22.26 2.57
C GLY A 160 5.22 -21.40 1.31
N PHE A 161 6.41 -21.28 0.73
CA PHE A 161 6.66 -20.64 -0.55
C PHE A 161 7.82 -21.36 -1.25
N GLU A 162 8.02 -21.08 -2.53
CA GLU A 162 9.13 -21.63 -3.30
C GLU A 162 10.46 -21.30 -2.62
N ALA A 163 11.22 -22.32 -2.24
CA ALA A 163 12.48 -22.12 -1.54
C ALA A 163 13.46 -21.35 -2.43
N ILE A 164 14.24 -20.46 -1.81
CA ILE A 164 15.17 -19.57 -2.52
C ILE A 164 16.53 -19.58 -1.85
N ASP A 165 17.58 -19.49 -2.67
CA ASP A 165 18.95 -19.32 -2.19
C ASP A 165 19.40 -17.88 -2.38
N ILE A 166 19.86 -17.25 -1.30
CA ILE A 166 20.36 -15.87 -1.31
C ILE A 166 21.72 -15.84 -0.62
N ASP A 167 22.76 -15.43 -1.34
CA ASP A 167 24.13 -15.32 -0.82
C ASP A 167 24.64 -16.60 -0.11
N GLY A 168 24.22 -17.78 -0.57
CA GLY A 168 24.58 -19.06 0.03
C GLY A 168 23.71 -19.49 1.23
N VAL A 169 22.67 -18.71 1.56
CA VAL A 169 21.66 -19.06 2.57
C VAL A 169 20.43 -19.62 1.88
N HIS A 170 20.07 -20.85 2.24
CA HIS A 170 18.83 -21.50 1.80
C HIS A 170 17.66 -21.05 2.68
N ILE A 171 16.58 -20.55 2.06
CA ILE A 171 15.39 -20.05 2.74
C ILE A 171 14.19 -20.84 2.25
N SER A 172 13.53 -21.55 3.15
CA SER A 172 12.44 -22.49 2.86
C SER A 172 11.13 -22.13 3.54
N ASN A 173 11.16 -21.25 4.55
CA ASN A 173 9.99 -20.91 5.33
C ASN A 173 9.94 -19.45 5.80
N TYR A 174 8.77 -19.08 6.34
CA TYR A 174 8.49 -17.72 6.78
C TYR A 174 9.36 -17.24 7.93
N ASP A 175 9.69 -18.10 8.89
CA ASP A 175 10.44 -17.68 10.09
C ASP A 175 11.91 -17.39 9.76
N GLU A 176 12.52 -18.15 8.85
CA GLU A 176 13.84 -17.86 8.28
C GLU A 176 13.84 -16.51 7.56
N LEU A 177 12.86 -16.30 6.67
CA LEU A 177 12.72 -15.04 5.94
C LEU A 177 12.51 -13.84 6.89
N ARG A 178 11.67 -14.00 7.92
CA ARG A 178 11.42 -12.98 8.94
C ARG A 178 12.70 -12.62 9.70
N THR A 179 13.53 -13.62 10.01
CA THR A 179 14.79 -13.41 10.74
C THR A 179 15.76 -12.56 9.92
N LEU A 180 15.90 -12.86 8.62
CA LEU A 180 16.72 -12.05 7.71
C LEU A 180 16.22 -10.60 7.59
N PHE A 181 14.91 -10.40 7.53
CA PHE A 181 14.34 -9.06 7.54
C PHE A 181 14.58 -8.32 8.86
N ALA A 182 14.46 -9.00 10.00
CA ALA A 182 14.74 -8.40 11.31
C ALA A 182 16.20 -7.94 11.41
N GLU A 183 17.14 -8.76 10.95
CA GLU A 183 18.57 -8.40 10.89
C GLU A 183 18.85 -7.23 9.94
N ALA A 184 18.24 -7.24 8.75
CA ALA A 184 18.41 -6.16 7.78
C ALA A 184 17.86 -4.83 8.31
N VAL A 185 16.70 -4.85 8.96
CA VAL A 185 16.12 -3.67 9.61
C VAL A 185 17.00 -3.20 10.75
N GLN A 186 17.51 -4.08 11.60
CA GLN A 186 18.40 -3.70 12.70
C GLN A 186 19.68 -3.02 12.18
N LYS A 187 20.30 -3.55 11.12
CA LYS A 187 21.49 -2.93 10.49
C LYS A 187 21.19 -1.55 9.92
N ASP A 188 20.03 -1.36 9.31
CA ASP A 188 19.57 -0.06 8.81
C ASP A 188 19.33 0.93 9.99
N LEU A 189 18.79 0.45 11.11
CA LEU A 189 18.57 1.25 12.33
C LEU A 189 19.89 1.66 13.00
N ASP A 190 20.84 0.73 13.16
CA ASP A 190 22.15 1.00 13.77
C ASP A 190 22.94 2.06 12.97
N GLY A 191 22.72 2.10 11.65
CA GLY A 191 23.32 3.08 10.75
C GLY A 191 22.55 4.39 10.60
N MET A 192 21.38 4.55 11.23
CA MET A 192 20.48 5.69 10.97
C MET A 192 21.08 7.03 11.40
N SER A 193 21.92 7.03 12.45
CA SER A 193 22.57 8.24 12.96
C SER A 193 23.93 8.54 12.34
N ASP A 194 24.50 7.65 11.52
CA ASP A 194 25.83 7.85 10.92
C ASP A 194 25.73 8.73 9.66
N PRO A 195 26.22 9.98 9.68
CA PRO A 195 26.15 10.88 8.53
C PRO A 195 26.97 10.42 7.32
N LYS A 196 27.86 9.43 7.48
CA LYS A 196 28.63 8.84 6.37
C LYS A 196 27.79 7.88 5.53
N ILE A 197 26.71 7.34 6.09
CA ILE A 197 25.81 6.42 5.39
C ILE A 197 24.90 7.24 4.48
N LYS A 198 25.09 7.10 3.16
CA LYS A 198 24.28 7.82 2.16
C LYS A 198 22.87 7.27 2.00
N ASN A 199 22.67 5.98 2.29
CA ASN A 199 21.38 5.31 2.18
C ASN A 199 21.14 4.44 3.41
N HIS A 200 20.38 4.97 4.37
CA HIS A 200 20.08 4.31 5.64
C HIS A 200 19.11 3.12 5.52
N PHE A 201 18.57 2.83 4.32
CA PHE A 201 17.67 1.69 4.08
C PHE A 201 18.30 0.60 3.21
N LYS A 202 19.62 0.66 3.01
CA LYS A 202 20.33 -0.16 2.04
C LYS A 202 20.14 -1.65 2.30
N ASN A 203 20.24 -2.10 3.55
CA ASN A 203 20.21 -3.53 3.86
C ASN A 203 18.83 -4.11 3.56
N THR A 204 17.76 -3.44 3.98
CA THR A 204 16.39 -3.85 3.68
C THR A 204 16.10 -3.82 2.18
N VAL A 205 16.56 -2.79 1.46
CA VAL A 205 16.39 -2.68 0.00
C VAL A 205 17.11 -3.79 -0.75
N ASP A 206 18.36 -4.05 -0.39
CA ASP A 206 19.16 -5.08 -1.02
C ASP A 206 18.54 -6.46 -0.80
N LEU A 207 18.11 -6.77 0.44
CA LEU A 207 17.44 -8.03 0.75
C LEU A 207 16.15 -8.19 -0.07
N LYS A 208 15.28 -7.17 -0.11
CA LYS A 208 14.07 -7.19 -0.96
C LYS A 208 14.41 -7.43 -2.44
N SER A 209 15.45 -6.78 -2.95
CA SER A 209 15.89 -6.93 -4.35
C SER A 209 16.37 -8.36 -4.64
N LYS A 210 17.16 -8.95 -3.74
CA LYS A 210 17.67 -10.32 -3.88
C LYS A 210 16.55 -11.34 -3.84
N ILE A 211 15.64 -11.24 -2.86
CA ILE A 211 14.45 -12.10 -2.76
C ILE A 211 13.63 -12.03 -4.04
N PHE A 212 13.30 -10.82 -4.49
CA PHE A 212 12.49 -10.62 -5.70
C PHE A 212 13.15 -11.22 -6.94
N LYS A 213 14.47 -11.02 -7.11
CA LYS A 213 15.22 -11.60 -8.23
C LYS A 213 15.31 -13.13 -8.16
N ALA A 214 15.43 -13.71 -6.97
CA ALA A 214 15.45 -15.16 -6.80
C ALA A 214 14.11 -15.75 -7.21
N LEU A 215 13.00 -15.24 -6.65
CA LEU A 215 11.64 -15.69 -6.98
C LEU A 215 11.27 -15.51 -8.45
N LEU A 216 11.79 -14.48 -9.14
CA LEU A 216 11.57 -14.30 -10.58
C LEU A 216 12.35 -15.30 -11.45
N LYS A 217 13.46 -15.82 -10.96
CA LYS A 217 14.30 -16.79 -11.68
C LYS A 217 13.86 -18.23 -11.40
N SER A 218 13.19 -18.48 -10.29
CA SER A 218 12.60 -19.78 -9.99
C SER A 218 11.57 -20.13 -11.08
N PRO A 219 11.69 -21.29 -11.74
CA PRO A 219 10.70 -21.73 -12.71
C PRO A 219 9.34 -21.94 -12.01
N SER A 220 8.26 -21.49 -12.66
CA SER A 220 6.88 -21.66 -12.21
C SER A 220 6.40 -23.11 -12.33
#